data_AF-A0A0C4WI14-F1
#
_entry.id   AF-A0A0C4WI14-F1
#
_cell.length_a   1.000
_cell.length_b   1.000
_cell.length_c   1.000
_cell.angle_alpha   90.00
_cell.angle_beta   90.00
_cell.angle_gamma   90.00
#
_symmetry.space_group_name_H-M   'P 1'
#
loop_
_entity.id
_entity.type
_entity.pdbx_description
1 polymer ?
#
loop_
_entity_poly.entity_id
_entity_poly.type
_entity_poly.pdbx_seq_one_letter_code
_entity_poly.pdbx_strand_id
1 'polypeptide(L)'
;MAWSSMANRMLGVAVRTFSEPSVHWLTDGVEPGVGLPQAVFDSAHVEIDPETQAPVSSTTPVLGVRLSDLPNEPTPRDRVRVRGQLYRINDVQPDGVAGALIVLKKV
;
A
#
# COMPACT_ATOMS: atom_id res chain seq x y z
N MET A 1 -16.90 1.21 19.72
CA MET A 1 -16.50 -0.12 19.22
C MET A 1 -17.29 -0.64 18.00
N ALA A 2 -18.41 -0.05 17.57
CA ALA A 2 -19.09 -0.46 16.31
C ALA A 2 -18.48 0.16 15.04
N TRP A 3 -18.01 1.41 15.12
CA TRP A 3 -17.54 2.20 13.99
C TRP A 3 -16.29 1.64 13.29
N SER A 4 -15.22 1.33 14.01
CA SER A 4 -13.97 0.79 13.43
C SER A 4 -14.20 -0.53 12.68
N SER A 5 -15.10 -1.38 13.19
CA SER A 5 -15.53 -2.60 12.50
C SER A 5 -16.26 -2.31 11.19
N MET A 6 -17.12 -1.29 11.15
CA MET A 6 -17.79 -0.84 9.92
C MET A 6 -16.80 -0.28 8.91
N ALA A 7 -15.86 0.57 9.36
CA ALA A 7 -14.79 1.11 8.51
C ALA A 7 -13.93 0.00 7.91
N ASN A 8 -13.50 -0.99 8.71
CA ASN A 8 -12.71 -2.12 8.24
C ASN A 8 -13.45 -2.98 7.20
N ARG A 9 -14.77 -3.17 7.36
CA ARG A 9 -15.61 -3.87 6.37
C ARG A 9 -15.76 -3.06 5.10
N MET A 10 -16.05 -1.76 5.22
CA MET A 10 -16.25 -0.88 4.06
C MET A 10 -14.96 -0.74 3.25
N LEU A 11 -13.82 -0.57 3.91
CA LEU A 11 -12.51 -0.50 3.26
C LEU A 11 -12.21 -1.79 2.47
N GLY A 12 -12.50 -2.96 3.03
CA GLY A 12 -12.32 -4.23 2.32
C GLY A 12 -13.14 -4.29 1.02
N VAL A 13 -14.37 -3.77 1.02
CA VAL A 13 -15.19 -3.67 -0.20
C VAL A 13 -14.59 -2.69 -1.20
N ALA A 14 -14.20 -1.50 -0.76
CA ALA A 14 -13.64 -0.45 -1.62
C ALA A 14 -12.33 -0.90 -2.29
N VAL A 15 -11.39 -1.40 -1.50
CA VAL A 15 -10.08 -1.87 -1.99
C VAL A 15 -10.22 -3.02 -2.97
N ARG A 16 -11.18 -3.93 -2.75
CA ARG A 16 -11.48 -5.01 -3.71
C ARG A 16 -11.93 -4.46 -5.07
N THR A 17 -12.77 -3.44 -5.07
CA THR A 17 -13.31 -2.83 -6.31
C THR A 17 -12.24 -2.13 -7.14
N PHE A 18 -11.30 -1.44 -6.50
CA PHE A 18 -10.23 -0.68 -7.17
C PHE A 18 -8.89 -1.43 -7.19
N SER A 19 -8.92 -2.74 -6.94
CA SER A 19 -7.71 -3.55 -6.81
C SER A 19 -6.91 -3.64 -8.11
N GLU A 20 -5.59 -3.68 -7.98
CA GLU A 20 -4.67 -3.98 -9.06
C GLU A 20 -4.44 -5.50 -9.12
N PRO A 21 -4.74 -6.20 -10.25
CA PRO A 21 -4.67 -7.65 -10.33
C PRO A 21 -3.27 -8.26 -10.15
N SER A 22 -2.22 -7.45 -10.35
CA SER A 22 -0.84 -7.90 -10.50
C SER A 22 0.06 -7.56 -9.31
N VAL A 23 -0.52 -7.41 -8.11
CA VAL A 23 0.23 -7.12 -6.88
C VAL A 23 0.62 -8.41 -6.16
N HIS A 24 1.91 -8.55 -5.87
CA HIS A 24 2.47 -9.61 -5.04
C HIS A 24 3.29 -9.02 -3.88
N TRP A 25 3.10 -9.56 -2.69
CA TRP A 25 3.87 -9.26 -1.49
C TRP A 25 4.95 -10.31 -1.26
N LEU A 26 6.18 -9.86 -1.05
CA LEU A 26 7.32 -10.72 -0.74
C LEU A 26 7.77 -10.41 0.68
N THR A 27 7.41 -11.26 1.62
CA THR A 27 7.87 -11.18 3.00
C THR A 27 9.39 -11.35 3.04
N ASP A 28 10.09 -10.39 3.65
CA ASP A 28 11.56 -10.32 3.63
C ASP A 28 12.19 -10.31 2.21
N GLY A 29 11.40 -10.01 1.17
CA GLY A 29 11.84 -10.03 -0.22
C GLY A 29 12.02 -11.44 -0.82
N VAL A 30 11.49 -12.48 -0.16
CA VAL A 30 11.62 -13.88 -0.59
C VAL A 30 10.58 -14.25 -1.67
N GLU A 31 11.00 -15.04 -2.65
CA GLU A 31 10.13 -15.61 -3.70
C GLU A 31 9.64 -17.03 -3.36
N PRO A 32 8.46 -17.44 -3.85
CA PRO A 32 7.50 -16.64 -4.61
C PRO A 32 6.68 -15.72 -3.68
N GLY A 33 6.41 -14.50 -4.13
CA GLY A 33 5.51 -13.60 -3.40
C GLY A 33 4.05 -14.09 -3.35
N VAL A 34 3.33 -13.70 -2.30
CA VAL A 34 1.89 -13.95 -2.13
C VAL A 34 1.08 -12.90 -2.90
N GLY A 35 0.09 -13.33 -3.69
CA GLY A 35 -0.80 -12.38 -4.36
C GLY A 35 -1.61 -11.55 -3.36
N LEU A 36 -1.69 -10.24 -3.57
CA LEU A 36 -2.53 -9.32 -2.80
C LEU A 36 -3.75 -8.89 -3.63
N PRO A 37 -4.85 -9.67 -3.63
CA PRO A 37 -6.04 -9.36 -4.43
C PRO A 37 -6.79 -8.11 -3.93
N GLN A 38 -6.40 -7.55 -2.79
CA GLN A 38 -7.00 -6.36 -2.18
C GLN A 38 -5.92 -5.32 -1.91
N ALA A 39 -5.36 -4.78 -3.00
CA ALA A 39 -4.43 -3.67 -2.95
C ALA A 39 -4.68 -2.70 -4.11
N VAL A 40 -4.73 -1.41 -3.82
CA VAL A 40 -4.86 -0.33 -4.81
C VAL A 40 -3.47 0.23 -5.07
N PHE A 41 -3.01 0.17 -6.31
CA PHE A 41 -1.71 0.72 -6.70
C PHE A 41 -1.88 2.02 -7.48
N ASP A 42 -1.15 3.07 -7.06
CA ASP A 42 -1.07 4.33 -7.79
C ASP A 42 0.40 4.69 -8.02
N SER A 43 0.82 4.73 -9.29
CA SER A 43 2.19 5.09 -9.69
C SER A 43 2.43 6.59 -9.76
N ALA A 44 1.36 7.40 -9.79
CA ALA A 44 1.40 8.84 -10.05
C ALA A 44 0.99 9.67 -8.83
N HIS A 45 1.04 9.08 -7.64
CA HIS A 45 0.73 9.79 -6.40
C HIS A 45 1.70 10.95 -6.19
N VAL A 46 1.15 12.13 -5.94
CA VAL A 46 1.87 13.38 -5.70
C VAL A 46 1.73 13.71 -4.23
N GLU A 47 2.86 13.77 -3.55
CA GLU A 47 2.94 14.21 -2.16
C GLU A 47 3.14 15.74 -2.14
N ILE A 48 2.36 16.41 -1.29
CA ILE A 48 2.45 17.85 -1.09
C ILE A 48 3.13 18.09 0.25
N ASP A 49 4.18 18.89 0.24
CA ASP A 49 4.84 19.33 1.47
C ASP A 49 3.88 20.25 2.25
N PRO A 50 3.45 19.88 3.47
CA PRO A 50 2.51 20.66 4.24
C PRO A 50 3.05 22.02 4.68
N GLU A 51 4.38 22.19 4.82
CA GLU A 51 5.01 23.44 5.26
C GLU A 51 5.09 24.46 4.13
N THR A 52 5.47 24.01 2.92
CA THR A 52 5.67 24.90 1.76
C THR A 52 4.49 24.94 0.80
N GLN A 53 3.54 24.01 0.92
CA GLN A 53 2.44 23.76 -0.04
C GLN A 53 2.92 23.53 -1.48
N ALA A 54 4.23 23.34 -1.68
CA ALA A 54 4.80 23.06 -2.98
C ALA A 54 4.57 21.58 -3.30
N PRO A 55 4.11 21.24 -4.52
CA PRO A 55 4.18 19.87 -4.99
C PRO A 55 5.64 19.44 -4.96
N VAL A 56 5.98 18.41 -4.19
CA VAL A 56 7.28 17.76 -4.36
C VAL A 56 7.21 17.12 -5.74
N SER A 57 8.01 17.59 -6.69
CA SER A 57 7.92 17.25 -8.12
C SER A 57 8.24 15.78 -8.46
N SER A 58 8.26 14.89 -7.47
CA SER A 58 8.44 13.46 -7.62
C SER A 58 7.11 12.73 -7.44
N THR A 59 6.67 12.04 -8.49
CA THR A 59 5.62 11.02 -8.35
C THR A 59 6.20 9.85 -7.57
N THR A 60 5.62 9.54 -6.42
CA THR A 60 6.06 8.43 -5.56
C THR A 60 5.01 7.33 -5.62
N PRO A 61 5.32 6.12 -6.11
CA PRO A 61 4.34 5.05 -6.17
C PRO A 61 3.84 4.69 -4.77
N VAL A 62 2.55 4.41 -4.63
CA VAL A 62 1.93 4.04 -3.36
C VAL A 62 1.06 2.80 -3.51
N LEU A 63 0.87 2.11 -2.39
CA LEU A 63 -0.04 0.98 -2.26
C LEU A 63 -1.05 1.26 -1.13
N GLY A 64 -2.32 1.42 -1.50
CA GLY A 64 -3.43 1.49 -0.55
C GLY A 64 -3.91 0.09 -0.20
N VAL A 65 -3.82 -0.29 1.07
CA VAL A 65 -4.18 -1.63 1.55
C VAL A 65 -5.00 -1.56 2.83
N ARG A 66 -5.73 -2.64 3.11
CA ARG A 66 -6.26 -2.92 4.44
C ARG A 66 -5.22 -3.73 5.20
N LEU A 67 -4.84 -3.30 6.40
CA LEU A 67 -3.76 -3.92 7.17
C LEU A 67 -4.02 -5.40 7.47
N SER A 68 -5.28 -5.77 7.71
CA SER A 68 -5.67 -7.16 7.99
C SER A 68 -5.59 -8.10 6.78
N ASP A 69 -5.37 -7.59 5.56
CA ASP A 69 -5.19 -8.40 4.36
C ASP A 69 -3.72 -8.66 4.04
N LEU A 70 -2.79 -8.07 4.81
CA LEU A 70 -1.35 -8.28 4.64
C LEU A 70 -0.89 -9.57 5.34
N PRO A 71 0.09 -10.30 4.76
CA PRO A 71 0.59 -11.55 5.35
C PRO A 71 1.44 -11.32 6.60
N ASN A 72 2.03 -10.14 6.75
CA ASN A 72 2.80 -9.71 7.91
C ASN A 72 2.65 -8.21 8.14
N GLU A 73 3.03 -7.75 9.33
CA GLU A 73 3.19 -6.32 9.57
C GLU A 73 4.29 -5.77 8.64
N PRO A 74 4.02 -4.71 7.85
CA PRO A 74 4.98 -4.16 6.89
C PRO A 74 6.32 -3.81 7.50
N THR A 75 7.40 -4.27 6.86
CA THR A 75 8.78 -3.92 7.25
C THR A 75 9.58 -3.41 6.04
N PRO A 76 10.68 -2.65 6.25
CA PRO A 76 11.57 -2.25 5.17
C PRO A 76 12.25 -3.43 4.44
N ARG A 77 12.19 -4.64 4.99
CA ARG A 77 12.74 -5.86 4.39
C ARG A 77 11.79 -6.44 3.35
N ASP A 78 10.50 -6.17 3.45
CA ASP A 78 9.49 -6.64 2.51
C ASP A 78 9.64 -5.95 1.14
N ARG A 79 9.16 -6.64 0.11
CA ARG A 79 9.08 -6.10 -1.25
C ARG A 79 7.66 -6.25 -1.78
N VAL A 80 7.31 -5.34 -2.68
CA VAL A 80 6.06 -5.41 -3.43
C VAL A 80 6.42 -5.51 -4.91
N ARG A 81 5.88 -6.51 -5.60
CA ARG A 81 5.92 -6.59 -7.04
C ARG A 81 4.59 -6.16 -7.61
N VAL A 82 4.59 -5.18 -8.51
CA VAL A 82 3.39 -4.70 -9.20
C VAL A 82 3.69 -4.56 -10.68
N ARG A 83 2.86 -5.14 -11.56
CA ARG A 83 3.05 -5.12 -13.02
C ARG A 83 4.47 -5.56 -13.44
N GLY A 84 5.04 -6.55 -12.74
CA GLY A 84 6.40 -7.05 -12.98
C GLY A 84 7.53 -6.20 -12.40
N GLN A 85 7.26 -4.98 -11.91
CA GLN A 85 8.25 -4.12 -11.29
C GLN A 85 8.36 -4.38 -9.79
N LEU A 86 9.59 -4.47 -9.28
CA LEU A 86 9.87 -4.62 -7.86
C LEU A 86 10.03 -3.25 -7.18
N TYR A 87 9.44 -3.14 -6.00
CA TYR A 87 9.50 -1.98 -5.11
C TYR A 87 9.89 -2.41 -3.71
N ARG A 88 10.60 -1.53 -2.99
CA ARG A 88 10.80 -1.62 -1.54
C ARG A 88 9.84 -0.70 -0.82
N ILE A 89 9.51 -1.08 0.41
CA ILE A 89 8.76 -0.22 1.33
C ILE A 89 9.68 0.93 1.76
N ASN A 90 9.22 2.17 1.54
CA ASN A 90 9.91 3.38 1.97
C ASN A 90 9.32 3.94 3.26
N ASP A 91 7.99 3.97 3.33
CA ASP A 91 7.24 4.43 4.49
C ASP A 91 5.87 3.74 4.56
N VAL A 92 5.28 3.69 5.76
CA VAL A 92 3.97 3.08 6.02
C VAL A 92 3.16 4.08 6.83
N GLN A 93 2.04 4.52 6.29
CA GLN A 93 1.18 5.55 6.87
C GLN A 93 -0.19 4.95 7.20
N PRO A 94 -0.40 4.46 8.43
CA PRO A 94 -1.70 3.98 8.87
C PRO A 94 -2.75 5.10 8.87
N ASP A 95 -3.98 4.78 8.49
CA ASP A 95 -5.10 5.73 8.53
C ASP A 95 -5.71 5.93 9.94
N GLY A 96 -5.13 5.27 10.95
CA GLY A 96 -5.59 5.28 12.34
C GLY A 96 -6.77 4.35 12.64
N VAL A 97 -7.26 3.59 11.65
CA VAL A 97 -8.43 2.72 11.80
C VAL A 97 -8.21 1.30 11.27
N ALA A 98 -7.93 1.14 9.98
CA ALA A 98 -7.93 -0.17 9.31
C ALA A 98 -7.00 -0.25 8.10
N GLY A 99 -6.80 0.86 7.40
CA GLY A 99 -5.99 0.94 6.21
C GLY A 99 -4.58 1.47 6.47
N ALA A 100 -3.76 1.34 5.45
CA ALA A 100 -2.50 2.06 5.35
C ALA A 100 -2.22 2.47 3.91
N LEU A 101 -1.59 3.63 3.77
CA LEU A 101 -0.89 4.03 2.55
C LEU A 101 0.57 3.60 2.70
N ILE A 102 1.02 2.66 1.86
CA ILE A 102 2.42 2.22 1.84
C ILE A 102 3.13 2.99 0.73
N VAL A 103 4.09 3.82 1.11
CA VAL A 103 4.93 4.58 0.17
C VAL A 103 6.02 3.66 -0.35
N LEU A 104 6.11 3.55 -1.67
CA LEU A 104 7.02 2.63 -2.34
C LEU A 104 8.17 3.38 -2.99
N LYS A 105 9.32 2.71 -3.04
CA LYS A 105 10.47 3.15 -3.82
C LYS A 105 10.91 2.05 -4.77
N LYS A 106 11.11 2.39 -6.04
CA LYS A 106 11.62 1.45 -7.04
C LYS A 106 12.99 0.91 -6.59
N VAL A 107 13.18 -0.41 -6.70
CA VAL A 107 14.47 -1.07 -6.48
C VAL A 107 15.37 -0.87 -7.69
#